data_AF-D6Z3G1-F1
#
_entry.id   AF-D6Z3G1-F1
#
_cell.length_a   1.000
_cell.length_b   1.000
_cell.length_c   1.000
_cell.angle_alpha   90.00
_cell.angle_beta   90.00
_cell.angle_gamma   90.00
#
_symmetry.space_group_name_H-M   'P 1'
#
loop_
_entity.id
_entity.type
_entity.pdbx_description
1 polymer ?
#
loop_
_entity_poly.entity_id
_entity_poly.type
_entity_poly.pdbx_seq_one_letter_code
_entity_poly.pdbx_strand_id
1 'polypeptide(L)'
;MKLALNIPIIWRLGILLLWLVLLGLLLGRDYLVEELQLRETAALERDRETSFAGVYFQGERIGFVRSRLTPGAEEEMLLEQEAYLLLNILDEQHPVRLRLTARLDNAHLLQDFDFTLLSPFAETRARGRMEGPDGLTLLLELDTPRSGVRRERIALREAPRIATNQRAYLLPPDLSPGDRLRVSYFDPVSLAGHERILEYRGREREVIEGRIHNLHRFSETFAGMRINVWLNDQGRMVKEQSPAGFVFLAEPEFRATDIPAAGPEILTSVAVPLEGRLPADLAQRRQMQYRLLLAEEVELDLGQDLDLIGGRQQLTDNLLTIQREQWPPPPETYPCAPAAPWEGSGGEAQPHQRNAQQIKAALAATPHVQSDDPELAALAHRIVAQAQTPADQVAKLAAWVHREMEQRPVMGIPDALSVLESRVGDCNEHATLFAALARAVGLPTRIAAGLVYLDDRFYYHAWNEVCLGEKWYSVDTTLNELPAGLTHIRLVTGETAEMVRLGALLGKLRLQTSP
;
A
#
# COMPACT_ATOMS: atom_id res chain seq x y z
N MET A 1 -53.95 6.12 -31.67
CA MET A 1 -53.96 5.25 -32.86
C MET A 1 -52.53 4.87 -33.16
N LYS A 2 -52.13 3.61 -32.95
CA LYS A 2 -50.77 3.14 -33.21
C LYS A 2 -50.55 3.10 -34.73
N LEU A 3 -49.72 4.00 -35.27
CA LEU A 3 -49.25 3.88 -36.65
C LEU A 3 -48.27 2.69 -36.71
N ALA A 4 -48.74 1.57 -37.25
CA ALA A 4 -47.86 0.49 -37.68
C ALA A 4 -47.19 0.91 -38.99
N LEU A 5 -45.93 1.35 -38.90
CA LEU A 5 -45.10 1.62 -40.08
C LEU A 5 -44.84 0.28 -40.79
N ASN A 6 -45.52 0.06 -41.91
CA ASN A 6 -45.38 -1.15 -42.71
C ASN A 6 -44.11 -1.03 -43.57
N ILE A 7 -42.94 -1.25 -42.93
CA ILE A 7 -41.64 -1.21 -43.60
C ILE A 7 -41.59 -2.36 -44.63
N PRO A 8 -41.39 -2.08 -45.94
CA PRO A 8 -41.32 -3.09 -46.99
C PRO A 8 -40.27 -4.16 -46.66
N ILE A 9 -40.56 -5.43 -46.96
CA ILE A 9 -39.68 -6.59 -46.69
C ILE A 9 -38.24 -6.37 -47.20
N ILE A 10 -38.09 -5.65 -48.31
CA ILE A 10 -36.79 -5.28 -48.92
C ILE A 10 -35.92 -4.45 -47.96
N TRP A 11 -36.51 -3.53 -47.18
CA TRP A 11 -35.76 -2.72 -46.21
C TRP A 11 -35.36 -3.53 -44.97
N ARG A 12 -36.19 -4.49 -44.55
CA ARG A 12 -35.85 -5.41 -43.46
C ARG A 12 -34.71 -6.34 -43.85
N LEU A 13 -34.72 -6.84 -45.08
CA LEU A 13 -33.62 -7.64 -45.64
C LEU A 13 -32.34 -6.82 -45.78
N GLY A 14 -32.42 -5.55 -46.21
CA GLY A 14 -31.27 -4.65 -46.30
C GLY A 14 -30.62 -4.37 -44.94
N ILE A 15 -31.41 -4.12 -43.90
CA ILE A 15 -30.91 -3.91 -42.53
C ILE A 15 -30.27 -5.18 -41.99
N LEU A 16 -30.87 -6.35 -42.22
CA LEU A 16 -30.36 -7.63 -41.73
C LEU A 16 -29.06 -8.03 -42.44
N LEU A 17 -28.93 -7.71 -43.73
CA LEU A 17 -27.72 -7.93 -44.52
C LEU A 17 -26.60 -6.96 -44.12
N LEU A 18 -26.93 -5.68 -43.86
CA LEU A 18 -26.00 -4.70 -43.28
C LEU A 18 -25.54 -5.15 -41.89
N TRP A 19 -26.46 -5.67 -41.07
CA TRP A 19 -26.15 -6.18 -39.73
C TRP A 19 -25.25 -7.42 -39.78
N LEU A 20 -25.48 -8.35 -40.71
CA LEU A 20 -24.61 -9.52 -40.93
C LEU A 20 -23.23 -9.13 -41.48
N VAL A 21 -23.14 -8.10 -42.32
CA VAL A 21 -21.85 -7.56 -42.79
C VAL A 21 -21.09 -6.87 -41.65
N LEU A 22 -21.77 -6.05 -40.84
CA LEU A 22 -21.16 -5.42 -39.67
C LEU A 22 -20.77 -6.45 -38.59
N LEU A 23 -21.57 -7.51 -38.39
CA LEU A 23 -21.25 -8.62 -37.50
C LEU A 23 -20.07 -9.45 -38.04
N GLY A 24 -19.98 -9.67 -39.36
CA GLY A 24 -18.84 -10.32 -39.99
C GLY A 24 -17.55 -9.49 -39.90
N LEU A 25 -17.65 -8.16 -39.98
CA LEU A 25 -16.52 -7.24 -39.75
C LEU A 25 -16.12 -7.17 -38.26
N LEU A 26 -17.07 -7.30 -37.34
CA LEU A 26 -16.81 -7.36 -35.90
C LEU A 26 -16.15 -8.69 -35.52
N LEU A 27 -16.65 -9.81 -36.03
CA LEU A 27 -16.07 -11.15 -35.83
C LEU A 27 -14.72 -11.30 -36.55
N GLY A 28 -14.51 -10.64 -37.69
CA GLY A 28 -13.21 -10.59 -38.36
C GLY A 28 -12.15 -9.75 -37.64
N ARG A 29 -12.58 -8.84 -36.74
CA ARG A 29 -11.71 -8.05 -35.86
C ARG A 29 -11.35 -8.79 -34.56
N ASP A 30 -12.22 -9.69 -34.10
CA ASP A 30 -12.06 -10.38 -32.80
C ASP A 30 -11.70 -11.88 -32.89
N TYR A 31 -11.82 -12.56 -34.05
CA TYR A 31 -11.55 -14.01 -34.21
C TYR A 31 -10.44 -14.38 -35.21
N LEU A 32 -9.80 -13.42 -35.88
CA LEU A 32 -8.54 -13.64 -36.60
C LEU A 32 -7.37 -13.18 -35.73
N VAL A 33 -7.26 -13.76 -34.54
CA VAL A 33 -6.01 -13.75 -33.80
C VAL A 33 -5.12 -14.76 -34.51
N GLU A 34 -4.20 -14.27 -35.34
CA GLU A 34 -2.96 -15.00 -35.56
C GLU A 34 -2.38 -15.27 -34.18
N GLU A 35 -2.30 -16.54 -33.82
CA GLU A 35 -1.40 -16.99 -32.76
C GLU A 35 -0.06 -16.30 -33.05
N LEU A 36 0.37 -15.41 -32.15
CA LEU A 36 1.67 -14.76 -32.22
C LEU A 36 2.69 -15.90 -32.20
N GLN A 37 3.08 -16.37 -33.38
CA GLN A 37 4.28 -17.15 -33.57
C GLN A 37 5.39 -16.23 -33.14
N LEU A 38 5.83 -16.40 -31.89
CA LEU A 38 7.07 -15.91 -31.31
C LEU A 38 8.20 -16.12 -32.32
N ARG A 39 8.40 -15.15 -33.21
CA ARG A 39 9.66 -14.94 -33.90
C ARG A 39 10.57 -14.15 -32.97
N GLU A 40 10.96 -14.79 -31.88
CA GLU A 40 12.03 -14.32 -31.00
C GLU A 40 13.17 -15.33 -30.86
N THR A 41 13.35 -16.26 -31.80
CA THR A 41 14.56 -17.10 -31.83
C THR A 41 15.81 -16.39 -32.37
N ALA A 42 15.77 -15.07 -32.59
CA ALA A 42 16.95 -14.28 -33.00
C ALA A 42 17.26 -13.08 -32.08
N ALA A 43 16.43 -12.79 -31.09
CA ALA A 43 16.70 -11.76 -30.07
C ALA A 43 17.17 -12.35 -28.73
N LEU A 44 16.88 -13.64 -28.48
CA LEU A 44 17.21 -14.34 -27.24
C LEU A 44 18.67 -14.81 -27.12
N GLU A 45 19.51 -14.67 -28.15
CA GLU A 45 20.90 -15.19 -28.12
C GLU A 45 21.99 -14.18 -27.70
N ARG A 46 21.68 -12.92 -27.38
CA ARG A 46 22.75 -11.93 -27.06
C ARG A 46 22.52 -10.96 -25.91
N ASP A 47 21.57 -11.24 -25.02
CA ASP A 47 21.42 -10.41 -23.83
C ASP A 47 21.22 -11.28 -22.58
N ARG A 48 22.35 -11.84 -22.13
CA ARG A 48 22.56 -12.30 -20.74
C ARG A 48 22.52 -11.05 -19.83
N GLU A 49 21.36 -10.45 -19.68
CA GLU A 49 21.26 -9.10 -19.11
C GLU A 49 21.18 -9.11 -17.62
N THR A 50 22.34 -8.92 -17.00
CA THR A 50 22.36 -8.16 -15.76
C THR A 50 22.16 -6.69 -16.12
N SER A 51 21.07 -6.10 -15.63
CA SER A 51 20.76 -4.69 -15.74
C SER A 51 20.89 -4.02 -14.38
N PHE A 52 21.22 -2.74 -14.40
CA PHE A 52 21.31 -1.92 -13.20
C PHE A 52 20.47 -0.67 -13.37
N ALA A 53 19.81 -0.28 -12.29
CA ALA A 53 19.17 1.01 -12.15
C ALA A 53 19.71 1.71 -10.90
N GLY A 54 20.23 2.93 -11.04
CA GLY A 54 20.49 3.80 -9.91
C GLY A 54 19.17 4.28 -9.30
N VAL A 55 19.09 4.29 -7.97
CA VAL A 55 17.95 4.80 -7.22
C VAL A 55 18.32 6.16 -6.65
N TYR A 56 17.54 7.16 -7.03
CA TYR A 56 17.72 8.54 -6.64
C TYR A 56 16.53 9.03 -5.83
N PHE A 57 16.80 9.93 -4.91
CA PHE A 57 15.80 10.63 -4.13
C PHE A 57 16.16 12.10 -4.08
N GLN A 58 15.25 12.96 -4.55
CA GLN A 58 15.47 14.41 -4.70
C GLN A 58 16.76 14.77 -5.46
N GLY A 59 17.17 13.93 -6.41
CA GLY A 59 18.36 14.15 -7.25
C GLY A 59 19.66 13.58 -6.69
N GLU A 60 19.68 13.11 -5.44
CA GLU A 60 20.85 12.41 -4.88
C GLU A 60 20.69 10.90 -4.98
N ARG A 61 21.78 10.18 -5.27
CA ARG A 61 21.77 8.73 -5.37
C ARG A 61 21.77 8.13 -3.97
N ILE A 62 20.77 7.31 -3.69
CA ILE A 62 20.60 6.63 -2.40
C ILE A 62 20.75 5.11 -2.54
N GLY A 63 20.86 4.57 -3.74
CA GLY A 63 20.88 3.12 -3.91
C GLY A 63 20.96 2.64 -5.34
N PHE A 64 20.77 1.33 -5.51
CA PHE A 64 20.63 0.69 -6.81
C PHE A 64 19.71 -0.53 -6.76
N VAL A 65 19.23 -0.92 -7.93
CA VAL A 65 18.60 -2.21 -8.20
C VAL A 65 19.38 -2.91 -9.30
N ARG A 66 19.79 -4.15 -9.05
CA ARG A 66 20.35 -5.08 -10.02
C ARG A 66 19.27 -6.09 -10.37
N SER A 67 19.03 -6.32 -11.65
CA SER A 67 18.03 -7.28 -12.15
C SER A 67 18.68 -8.14 -13.22
N ARG A 68 18.56 -9.46 -13.06
CA ARG A 68 19.09 -10.45 -13.99
C ARG A 68 17.98 -11.42 -14.37
N LEU A 69 17.71 -11.52 -15.67
CA LEU A 69 16.75 -12.46 -16.21
C LEU A 69 17.49 -13.52 -17.04
N THR A 70 17.28 -14.79 -16.75
CA THR A 70 17.93 -15.92 -17.44
C THR A 70 16.94 -17.02 -17.78
N PRO A 71 17.11 -17.74 -18.91
CA PRO A 71 16.28 -18.90 -19.20
C PRO A 71 16.40 -19.98 -18.11
N GLY A 72 15.27 -20.56 -17.74
CA GLY A 72 15.12 -21.70 -16.82
C GLY A 72 14.91 -23.02 -17.56
N ALA A 73 14.34 -24.01 -16.86
CA ALA A 73 13.94 -25.29 -17.46
C ALA A 73 12.59 -25.13 -18.19
N GLU A 74 12.32 -25.94 -19.21
CA GLU A 74 10.99 -26.02 -19.86
C GLU A 74 10.40 -24.66 -20.30
N GLU A 75 11.23 -23.79 -20.89
CA GLU A 75 10.83 -22.43 -21.33
C GLU A 75 10.41 -21.48 -20.17
N GLU A 76 10.75 -21.80 -18.93
CA GLU A 76 10.63 -20.85 -17.81
C GLU A 76 11.69 -19.74 -17.90
N MET A 77 11.46 -18.63 -17.21
CA MET A 77 12.44 -17.58 -16.99
C MET A 77 12.73 -17.43 -15.49
N LEU A 78 14.00 -17.36 -15.13
CA LEU A 78 14.48 -17.11 -13.77
C LEU A 78 14.86 -15.64 -13.62
N LEU A 79 14.20 -14.96 -12.69
CA LEU A 79 14.49 -13.59 -12.29
C LEU A 79 15.29 -13.59 -10.99
N GLU A 80 16.44 -12.91 -10.98
CA GLU A 80 17.21 -12.58 -9.78
C GLU A 80 17.24 -11.04 -9.65
N GLN A 81 16.78 -10.50 -8.53
CA GLN A 81 16.90 -9.08 -8.21
C GLN A 81 17.59 -8.87 -6.87
N GLU A 82 18.49 -7.90 -6.85
CA GLU A 82 19.15 -7.41 -5.64
C GLU A 82 18.98 -5.90 -5.59
N ALA A 83 18.58 -5.35 -4.45
CA ALA A 83 18.55 -3.92 -4.25
C ALA A 83 19.29 -3.54 -2.98
N TYR A 84 19.92 -2.37 -3.02
CA TYR A 84 20.51 -1.74 -1.86
C TYR A 84 20.07 -0.28 -1.83
N LEU A 85 19.56 0.15 -0.69
CA LEU A 85 19.18 1.53 -0.42
C LEU A 85 19.88 1.97 0.87
N LEU A 86 20.38 3.20 0.90
CA LEU A 86 20.90 3.87 2.07
C LEU A 86 19.97 5.05 2.36
N LEU A 87 19.06 4.87 3.30
CA LEU A 87 18.02 5.84 3.61
C LEU A 87 18.48 6.76 4.74
N ASN A 88 18.28 8.07 4.58
CA ASN A 88 18.43 9.04 5.66
C ASN A 88 17.07 9.25 6.35
N ILE A 89 16.96 8.80 7.60
CA ILE A 89 15.73 8.85 8.40
C ILE A 89 16.10 9.37 9.79
N LEU A 90 15.47 10.45 10.23
CA LEU A 90 15.80 11.13 11.49
C LEU A 90 17.30 11.48 11.59
N ASP A 91 17.90 11.93 10.49
CA ASP A 91 19.32 12.23 10.36
C ASP A 91 20.27 11.03 10.65
N GLU A 92 19.74 9.81 10.64
CA GLU A 92 20.48 8.55 10.77
C GLU A 92 20.48 7.76 9.45
N GLN A 93 21.57 7.01 9.22
CA GLN A 93 21.75 6.22 8.00
C GLN A 93 21.26 4.78 8.18
N HIS A 94 20.25 4.39 7.41
CA HIS A 94 19.63 3.07 7.48
C HIS A 94 19.84 2.30 6.17
N PRO A 95 20.78 1.33 6.13
CA PRO A 95 20.95 0.48 4.96
C PRO A 95 19.83 -0.57 4.88
N VAL A 96 19.18 -0.67 3.72
CA VAL A 96 18.17 -1.68 3.39
C VAL A 96 18.69 -2.52 2.24
N ARG A 97 18.63 -3.85 2.38
CA ARG A 97 18.97 -4.80 1.33
C ARG A 97 17.75 -5.64 0.98
N LEU A 98 17.48 -5.79 -0.30
CA LEU A 98 16.42 -6.64 -0.80
C LEU A 98 17.01 -7.69 -1.73
N ARG A 99 16.51 -8.92 -1.63
CA ARG A 99 16.79 -10.01 -2.56
C ARG A 99 15.48 -10.65 -2.98
N LEU A 100 15.35 -10.91 -4.27
CA LEU A 100 14.21 -11.61 -4.85
C LEU A 100 14.73 -12.61 -5.87
N THR A 101 14.29 -13.85 -5.76
CA THR A 101 14.36 -14.82 -6.85
C THR A 101 12.95 -15.22 -7.23
N ALA A 102 12.63 -15.25 -8.53
CA ALA A 102 11.31 -15.65 -8.99
C ALA A 102 11.38 -16.50 -10.24
N ARG A 103 10.47 -17.47 -10.35
CA ARG A 103 10.22 -18.22 -11.59
C ARG A 103 9.03 -17.63 -12.31
N LEU A 104 9.22 -17.35 -13.60
CA LEU A 104 8.21 -16.78 -14.48
C LEU A 104 7.96 -17.73 -15.65
N ASP A 105 6.73 -17.76 -16.15
CA ASP A 105 6.43 -18.46 -17.40
C ASP A 105 6.89 -17.67 -18.65
N ASN A 106 6.69 -18.26 -19.83
CA ASN A 106 6.94 -17.61 -21.14
C ASN A 106 6.20 -16.28 -21.32
N ALA A 107 5.07 -16.11 -20.66
CA ALA A 107 4.29 -14.88 -20.69
C ALA A 107 4.75 -13.89 -19.62
N HIS A 108 5.87 -14.14 -18.90
CA HIS A 108 6.37 -13.39 -17.75
C HIS A 108 5.39 -13.27 -16.57
N LEU A 109 4.49 -14.24 -16.41
CA LEU A 109 3.61 -14.36 -15.26
C LEU A 109 4.32 -15.11 -14.13
N LEU A 110 4.05 -14.71 -12.90
CA LEU A 110 4.67 -15.25 -11.69
C LEU A 110 4.20 -16.69 -11.43
N GLN A 111 5.15 -17.60 -11.22
CA GLN A 111 4.87 -18.97 -10.76
C GLN A 111 5.21 -19.14 -9.27
N ASP A 112 6.39 -18.67 -8.86
CA ASP A 112 6.80 -18.58 -7.46
C ASP A 112 7.89 -17.55 -7.25
N PHE A 113 8.10 -17.20 -5.98
CA PHE A 113 9.18 -16.34 -5.55
C PHE A 113 9.72 -16.69 -4.17
N ASP A 114 10.95 -16.27 -3.92
CA ASP A 114 11.58 -16.17 -2.62
C ASP A 114 12.11 -14.75 -2.46
N PHE A 115 11.66 -14.06 -1.41
CA PHE A 115 11.93 -12.68 -1.12
C PHE A 115 12.53 -12.53 0.27
N THR A 116 13.58 -11.74 0.37
CA THR A 116 14.19 -11.34 1.64
C THR A 116 14.43 -9.83 1.67
N LEU A 117 13.98 -9.18 2.73
CA LEU A 117 14.29 -7.80 3.07
C LEU A 117 15.07 -7.76 4.40
N LEU A 118 16.22 -7.10 4.38
CA LEU A 118 17.12 -6.96 5.52
C LEU A 118 17.29 -5.47 5.85
N SER A 119 17.03 -5.12 7.10
CA SER A 119 17.38 -3.84 7.70
C SER A 119 18.15 -4.09 9.02
N PRO A 120 18.73 -3.06 9.67
CA PRO A 120 19.53 -3.27 10.88
C PRO A 120 18.78 -3.93 12.03
N PHE A 121 17.46 -3.74 12.11
CA PHE A 121 16.62 -4.20 13.23
C PHE A 121 15.48 -5.13 12.82
N ALA A 122 15.34 -5.43 11.53
CA ALA A 122 14.34 -6.37 11.04
C ALA A 122 14.82 -7.20 9.85
N GLU A 123 14.32 -8.43 9.79
CA GLU A 123 14.44 -9.33 8.65
C GLU A 123 13.04 -9.84 8.29
N THR A 124 12.64 -9.65 7.03
CA THR A 124 11.39 -10.18 6.50
C THR A 124 11.74 -11.19 5.41
N ARG A 125 11.22 -12.43 5.55
CA ARG A 125 11.34 -13.47 4.54
C ARG A 125 9.97 -13.94 4.11
N ALA A 126 9.73 -13.93 2.81
CA ALA A 126 8.47 -14.35 2.22
C ALA A 126 8.73 -15.27 1.04
N ARG A 127 8.02 -16.39 0.98
CA ARG A 127 8.01 -17.31 -0.16
C ARG A 127 6.59 -17.39 -0.69
N GLY A 128 6.41 -17.30 -1.99
CA GLY A 128 5.09 -17.41 -2.60
C GLY A 128 5.07 -18.41 -3.72
N ARG A 129 3.97 -19.15 -3.87
CA ARG A 129 3.74 -20.05 -5.00
C ARG A 129 2.31 -19.93 -5.50
N MET A 130 2.15 -19.85 -6.82
CA MET A 130 0.84 -19.96 -7.46
C MET A 130 0.35 -21.42 -7.39
N GLU A 131 -0.86 -21.60 -6.88
CA GLU A 131 -1.56 -22.87 -6.74
C GLU A 131 -2.95 -22.79 -7.40
N GLY A 132 -3.56 -23.96 -7.54
CA GLY A 132 -4.91 -24.12 -8.08
C GLY A 132 -4.93 -24.45 -9.57
N PRO A 133 -6.01 -25.09 -10.06
CA PRO A 133 -6.15 -25.45 -11.47
C PRO A 133 -6.29 -24.24 -12.40
N ASP A 134 -6.66 -23.08 -11.85
CA ASP A 134 -6.75 -21.79 -12.53
C ASP A 134 -5.47 -20.93 -12.40
N GLY A 135 -4.53 -21.31 -11.52
CA GLY A 135 -3.31 -20.55 -11.27
C GLY A 135 -3.56 -19.17 -10.65
N LEU A 136 -4.68 -18.99 -9.93
CA LEU A 136 -5.10 -17.70 -9.38
C LEU A 136 -5.03 -17.62 -7.84
N THR A 137 -4.54 -18.67 -7.18
CA THR A 137 -4.35 -18.65 -5.72
C THR A 137 -2.88 -18.55 -5.39
N LEU A 138 -2.46 -17.49 -4.72
CA LEU A 138 -1.10 -17.38 -4.19
C LEU A 138 -1.04 -17.97 -2.78
N LEU A 139 -0.29 -19.06 -2.60
CA LEU A 139 0.11 -19.56 -1.30
C LEU A 139 1.34 -18.77 -0.84
N LEU A 140 1.16 -17.93 0.17
CA LEU A 140 2.21 -17.12 0.78
C LEU A 140 2.70 -17.79 2.07
N GLU A 141 4.00 -17.96 2.21
CA GLU A 141 4.69 -18.43 3.41
C GLU A 141 5.54 -17.28 3.97
N LEU A 142 5.23 -16.84 5.19
CA LEU A 142 5.97 -15.80 5.91
C LEU A 142 6.83 -16.47 6.97
N ASP A 143 8.14 -16.32 6.86
CA ASP A 143 9.09 -16.84 7.82
C ASP A 143 9.47 -15.74 8.81
N THR A 144 9.19 -16.01 10.07
CA THR A 144 9.52 -15.15 11.19
C THR A 144 10.44 -15.97 12.10
N PRO A 145 11.58 -15.42 12.57
CA PRO A 145 12.62 -16.19 13.25
C PRO A 145 12.17 -17.09 14.41
N ARG A 146 11.03 -16.79 15.08
CA ARG A 146 10.46 -17.62 16.16
C ARG A 146 8.98 -18.00 16.05
N SER A 147 8.13 -17.30 15.28
CA SER A 147 6.72 -17.71 15.12
C SER A 147 6.53 -18.87 14.14
N GLY A 148 7.64 -19.28 13.48
CA GLY A 148 7.65 -20.32 12.47
C GLY A 148 7.13 -19.79 11.14
N VAL A 149 6.79 -20.71 10.25
CA VAL A 149 6.25 -20.40 8.93
C VAL A 149 4.73 -20.24 9.02
N ARG A 150 4.24 -19.01 8.88
CA ARG A 150 2.81 -18.73 8.72
C ARG A 150 2.44 -18.86 7.25
N ARG A 151 1.26 -19.42 6.97
CA ARG A 151 0.76 -19.65 5.61
C ARG A 151 -0.53 -18.91 5.37
N GLU A 152 -0.62 -18.23 4.25
CA GLU A 152 -1.82 -17.52 3.79
C GLU A 152 -2.15 -17.90 2.36
N ARG A 153 -3.44 -17.89 2.02
CA ARG A 153 -3.91 -18.03 0.63
C ARG A 153 -4.56 -16.74 0.20
N ILE A 154 -3.99 -16.12 -0.82
CA ILE A 154 -4.48 -14.89 -1.41
C ILE A 154 -5.15 -15.26 -2.75
N ALA A 155 -6.44 -14.97 -2.86
CA ALA A 155 -7.17 -15.13 -4.11
C ALA A 155 -6.91 -13.93 -5.01
N LEU A 156 -6.37 -14.17 -6.20
CA LEU A 156 -6.12 -13.17 -7.22
C LEU A 156 -7.17 -13.25 -8.33
N ARG A 157 -7.41 -12.13 -9.01
CA ARG A 157 -8.33 -12.09 -10.16
C ARG A 157 -7.68 -12.59 -11.45
N GLU A 158 -6.38 -12.33 -11.58
CA GLU A 158 -5.55 -12.69 -12.72
C GLU A 158 -4.13 -12.99 -12.23
N ALA A 159 -3.44 -13.88 -12.94
CA ALA A 159 -2.07 -14.26 -12.61
C ALA A 159 -1.17 -13.00 -12.66
N PRO A 160 -0.42 -12.70 -11.58
CA PRO A 160 0.31 -11.45 -11.48
C PRO A 160 1.66 -11.50 -12.17
N ARG A 161 2.17 -10.35 -12.58
CA ARG A 161 3.56 -10.14 -13.00
C ARG A 161 4.39 -9.60 -11.84
N ILE A 162 5.70 -9.75 -11.90
CA ILE A 162 6.63 -9.01 -11.03
C ILE A 162 7.21 -7.82 -11.81
N ALA A 163 7.45 -6.71 -11.13
CA ALA A 163 8.07 -5.54 -11.75
C ALA A 163 9.52 -5.86 -12.17
N THR A 164 9.75 -5.86 -13.49
CA THR A 164 11.08 -6.03 -14.09
C THR A 164 11.47 -4.78 -14.88
N ASN A 165 12.74 -4.75 -15.30
CA ASN A 165 13.25 -3.76 -16.25
C ASN A 165 12.84 -4.06 -17.70
N GLN A 166 12.33 -5.26 -17.99
CA GLN A 166 11.89 -5.67 -19.33
C GLN A 166 10.36 -5.73 -19.38
N ARG A 167 9.76 -4.71 -19.99
CA ARG A 167 8.30 -4.50 -20.04
C ARG A 167 7.78 -4.44 -21.49
N ALA A 168 8.33 -5.28 -22.37
CA ALA A 168 7.93 -5.35 -23.78
C ALA A 168 6.42 -5.63 -23.96
N TYR A 169 5.79 -6.33 -23.01
CA TYR A 169 4.34 -6.55 -22.97
C TYR A 169 3.49 -5.26 -22.88
N LEU A 170 4.11 -4.12 -22.55
CA LEU A 170 3.43 -2.81 -22.57
C LEU A 170 3.42 -2.16 -23.97
N LEU A 171 4.11 -2.73 -24.95
CA LEU A 171 4.26 -2.15 -26.31
C LEU A 171 3.61 -3.04 -27.39
N PRO A 172 2.28 -3.24 -27.38
CA PRO A 172 1.62 -3.96 -28.47
C PRO A 172 1.74 -3.18 -29.79
N PRO A 173 1.66 -3.86 -30.96
CA PRO A 173 1.92 -3.25 -32.26
C PRO A 173 1.00 -2.08 -32.64
N ASP A 174 -0.23 -2.08 -32.13
CA ASP A 174 -1.30 -1.12 -32.43
C ASP A 174 -1.45 -0.02 -31.35
N LEU A 175 -0.49 0.09 -30.43
CA LEU A 175 -0.54 1.02 -29.30
C LEU A 175 -0.56 2.49 -29.76
N SER A 176 -1.61 3.20 -29.36
CA SER A 176 -1.88 4.61 -29.66
C SER A 176 -1.96 5.48 -28.40
N PRO A 177 -1.52 6.76 -28.44
CA PRO A 177 -1.64 7.64 -27.28
C PRO A 177 -3.07 7.73 -26.76
N GLY A 178 -3.26 7.58 -25.45
CA GLY A 178 -4.56 7.50 -24.78
C GLY A 178 -5.03 6.08 -24.50
N ASP A 179 -4.41 5.07 -25.10
CA ASP A 179 -4.70 3.66 -24.80
C ASP A 179 -4.38 3.34 -23.35
N ARG A 180 -5.22 2.51 -22.73
CA ARG A 180 -5.09 2.08 -21.34
C ARG A 180 -4.85 0.58 -21.29
N LEU A 181 -3.77 0.18 -20.65
CA LEU A 181 -3.38 -1.20 -20.45
C LEU A 181 -3.62 -1.57 -18.98
N ARG A 182 -4.37 -2.65 -18.75
CA ARG A 182 -4.52 -3.25 -17.43
C ARG A 182 -3.46 -4.33 -17.26
N VAL A 183 -2.78 -4.30 -16.12
CA VAL A 183 -1.75 -5.28 -15.79
C VAL A 183 -1.83 -5.65 -14.32
N SER A 184 -1.94 -6.95 -14.03
CA SER A 184 -1.78 -7.52 -12.69
C SER A 184 -0.32 -7.51 -12.29
N TYR A 185 -0.01 -6.98 -11.11
CA TYR A 185 1.31 -7.08 -10.50
C TYR A 185 1.22 -7.63 -9.08
N PHE A 186 2.26 -8.33 -8.65
CA PHE A 186 2.48 -8.67 -7.26
C PHE A 186 3.72 -7.91 -6.77
N ASP A 187 3.56 -7.15 -5.69
CA ASP A 187 4.66 -6.46 -5.02
C ASP A 187 5.13 -7.31 -3.82
N PRO A 188 6.35 -7.88 -3.86
CA PRO A 188 6.88 -8.69 -2.77
C PRO A 188 7.24 -7.87 -1.53
N VAL A 189 7.39 -6.55 -1.63
CA VAL A 189 7.65 -5.67 -0.48
C VAL A 189 6.35 -5.42 0.29
N SER A 190 5.25 -5.11 -0.41
CA SER A 190 3.95 -4.93 0.24
C SER A 190 3.18 -6.24 0.45
N LEU A 191 3.68 -7.36 -0.08
CA LEU A 191 3.04 -8.68 -0.11
C LEU A 191 1.62 -8.67 -0.70
N ALA A 192 1.35 -7.78 -1.66
CA ALA A 192 0.02 -7.57 -2.18
C ALA A 192 -0.01 -7.61 -3.70
N GLY A 193 -1.08 -8.21 -4.23
CA GLY A 193 -1.44 -8.15 -5.64
C GLY A 193 -2.22 -6.86 -5.94
N HIS A 194 -1.83 -6.16 -7.00
CA HIS A 194 -2.43 -4.91 -7.45
C HIS A 194 -2.78 -4.98 -8.94
N GLU A 195 -3.99 -4.58 -9.29
CA GLU A 195 -4.34 -4.29 -10.68
C GLU A 195 -3.91 -2.85 -11.01
N ARG A 196 -3.04 -2.70 -12.00
CA ARG A 196 -2.47 -1.40 -12.42
C ARG A 196 -3.04 -1.02 -13.79
N ILE A 197 -3.50 0.22 -13.94
CA ILE A 197 -3.96 0.76 -15.22
C ILE A 197 -2.95 1.79 -15.72
N LEU A 198 -2.19 1.42 -16.74
CA LEU A 198 -1.20 2.29 -17.36
C LEU A 198 -1.81 2.94 -18.60
N GLU A 199 -1.80 4.27 -18.65
CA GLU A 199 -2.17 5.05 -19.83
C GLU A 199 -0.91 5.37 -20.65
N TYR A 200 -0.91 4.98 -21.92
CA TYR A 200 0.16 5.31 -22.84
C TYR A 200 0.05 6.77 -23.28
N ARG A 201 1.09 7.55 -23.07
CA ARG A 201 1.13 8.99 -23.37
C ARG A 201 1.75 9.31 -24.73
N GLY A 202 2.20 8.30 -25.46
CA GLY A 202 2.94 8.48 -26.71
C GLY A 202 4.45 8.50 -26.50
N ARG A 203 5.16 8.85 -27.58
CA ARG A 203 6.61 9.06 -27.54
C ARG A 203 6.92 10.49 -27.12
N GLU A 204 7.94 10.65 -26.29
CA GLU A 204 8.44 11.94 -25.89
C GLU A 204 9.97 11.99 -25.84
N ARG A 205 10.50 13.22 -25.99
CA ARG A 205 11.92 13.49 -25.89
C ARG A 205 12.25 13.81 -24.44
N GLU A 206 12.95 12.90 -23.79
CA GLU A 206 13.38 13.04 -22.40
C GLU A 206 14.90 13.26 -22.35
N VAL A 207 15.34 14.21 -21.52
CA VAL A 207 16.77 14.45 -21.30
C VAL A 207 17.23 13.65 -20.10
N ILE A 208 18.11 12.67 -20.35
CA ILE A 208 18.69 11.82 -19.32
C ILE A 208 20.21 11.96 -19.41
N GLU A 209 20.84 12.39 -18.31
CA GLU A 209 22.30 12.62 -18.24
C GLU A 209 22.85 13.49 -19.39
N GLY A 210 22.11 14.51 -19.81
CA GLY A 210 22.50 15.41 -20.89
C GLY A 210 22.37 14.84 -22.30
N ARG A 211 21.76 13.65 -22.46
CA ARG A 211 21.42 13.05 -23.76
C ARG A 211 19.92 13.07 -23.96
N ILE A 212 19.49 13.31 -25.20
CA ILE A 212 18.07 13.26 -25.58
C ILE A 212 17.74 11.82 -25.95
N HIS A 213 16.78 11.24 -25.24
CA HIS A 213 16.21 9.93 -25.54
C HIS A 213 14.79 10.12 -26.07
N ASN A 214 14.43 9.39 -27.13
CA ASN A 214 13.05 9.32 -27.60
C ASN A 214 12.42 8.06 -27.02
N LEU A 215 11.54 8.21 -26.03
CA LEU A 215 11.05 7.10 -25.20
C LEU A 215 9.52 7.04 -25.23
N HIS A 216 9.00 5.82 -25.08
CA HIS A 216 7.59 5.57 -24.84
C HIS A 216 7.26 5.92 -23.39
N ARG A 217 6.36 6.89 -23.16
CA ARG A 217 5.92 7.23 -21.79
C ARG A 217 4.61 6.54 -21.45
N PHE A 218 4.58 5.92 -20.29
CA PHE A 218 3.39 5.46 -19.61
C PHE A 218 3.18 6.28 -18.35
N SER A 219 1.93 6.57 -18.05
CA SER A 219 1.53 7.15 -16.77
C SER A 219 0.48 6.28 -16.11
N GLU A 220 0.57 6.10 -14.82
CA GLU A 220 -0.41 5.36 -14.04
C GLU A 220 -0.86 6.20 -12.85
N THR A 221 -2.14 6.13 -12.50
CA THR A 221 -2.62 6.64 -11.21
C THR A 221 -2.75 5.49 -10.23
N PHE A 222 -1.94 5.50 -9.16
CA PHE A 222 -2.01 4.54 -8.06
C PHE A 222 -2.23 5.30 -6.75
N ALA A 223 -3.28 4.94 -6.00
CA ALA A 223 -3.70 5.64 -4.77
C ALA A 223 -3.77 7.18 -4.92
N GLY A 224 -4.35 7.64 -6.04
CA GLY A 224 -4.49 9.08 -6.35
C GLY A 224 -3.22 9.76 -6.87
N MET A 225 -2.11 9.05 -7.06
CA MET A 225 -0.87 9.64 -7.55
C MET A 225 -0.40 9.13 -8.89
N ARG A 226 0.27 10.01 -9.64
CA ARG A 226 0.83 9.69 -10.94
C ARG A 226 2.26 9.13 -10.85
N ILE A 227 2.43 7.87 -11.25
CA ILE A 227 3.74 7.25 -11.53
C ILE A 227 3.99 7.35 -13.03
N ASN A 228 5.21 7.71 -13.42
CA ASN A 228 5.60 7.77 -14.83
C ASN A 228 6.73 6.77 -15.11
N VAL A 229 6.62 6.08 -16.24
CA VAL A 229 7.59 5.09 -16.70
C VAL A 229 7.96 5.42 -18.14
N TRP A 230 9.24 5.40 -18.45
CA TRP A 230 9.78 5.61 -19.79
C TRP A 230 10.50 4.36 -20.28
N LEU A 231 10.03 3.84 -21.42
CA LEU A 231 10.57 2.66 -22.07
C LEU A 231 11.25 3.01 -23.39
N ASN A 232 12.30 2.27 -23.75
CA ASN A 232 12.83 2.30 -25.11
C ASN A 232 11.97 1.45 -26.07
N ASP A 233 12.33 1.42 -27.34
CA ASP A 233 11.60 0.70 -28.39
C ASP A 233 11.61 -0.84 -28.21
N GLN A 234 12.44 -1.37 -27.32
CA GLN A 234 12.49 -2.79 -26.94
C GLN A 234 11.69 -3.08 -25.66
N GLY A 235 11.02 -2.08 -25.10
CA GLY A 235 10.30 -2.21 -23.82
C GLY A 235 11.20 -2.23 -22.59
N ARG A 236 12.48 -1.87 -22.69
CA ARG A 236 13.37 -1.74 -21.53
C ARG A 236 13.09 -0.43 -20.80
N MET A 237 12.94 -0.50 -19.48
CA MET A 237 12.80 0.66 -18.62
C MET A 237 14.11 1.47 -18.62
N VAL A 238 14.01 2.74 -18.99
CA VAL A 238 15.12 3.70 -19.00
C VAL A 238 15.03 4.62 -17.78
N LYS A 239 13.81 5.06 -17.46
CA LYS A 239 13.52 5.90 -16.30
C LYS A 239 12.17 5.50 -15.71
N GLU A 240 12.07 5.51 -14.39
CA GLU A 240 10.80 5.45 -13.67
C GLU A 240 10.81 6.51 -12.57
N GLN A 241 9.71 7.23 -12.41
CA GLN A 241 9.59 8.33 -11.46
C GLN A 241 8.36 8.13 -10.59
N SER A 242 8.60 8.10 -9.29
CA SER A 242 7.55 8.11 -8.29
C SER A 242 7.15 9.55 -7.92
N PRO A 243 5.89 9.76 -7.55
CA PRO A 243 5.37 11.03 -7.03
C PRO A 243 5.99 11.45 -5.70
N ALA A 244 6.54 10.50 -4.93
CA ALA A 244 7.28 10.76 -3.69
C ALA A 244 8.71 11.27 -3.94
N GLY A 245 9.13 11.42 -5.20
CA GLY A 245 10.45 11.97 -5.55
C GLY A 245 11.53 10.91 -5.76
N PHE A 246 11.18 9.62 -5.72
CA PHE A 246 12.10 8.56 -6.13
C PHE A 246 12.21 8.50 -7.64
N VAL A 247 13.43 8.33 -8.13
CA VAL A 247 13.72 8.14 -9.55
C VAL A 247 14.62 6.92 -9.71
N PHE A 248 14.18 5.98 -10.53
CA PHE A 248 14.97 4.85 -10.96
C PHE A 248 15.50 5.16 -12.35
N LEU A 249 16.80 5.03 -12.55
CA LEU A 249 17.45 5.36 -13.81
C LEU A 249 18.34 4.23 -14.28
N ALA A 250 18.13 3.73 -15.50
CA ALA A 250 18.96 2.70 -16.09
C ALA A 250 20.39 3.22 -16.30
N GLU A 251 21.36 2.58 -15.66
CA GLU A 251 22.76 3.05 -15.62
C GLU A 251 23.74 1.87 -15.67
N PRO A 252 24.99 2.08 -16.10
CA PRO A 252 26.05 1.08 -15.94
C PRO A 252 26.31 0.77 -14.46
N GLU A 253 26.72 -0.47 -14.16
CA GLU A 253 27.01 -0.96 -12.81
C GLU A 253 27.89 -0.01 -11.99
N PHE A 254 29.04 0.41 -12.54
CA PHE A 254 30.00 1.27 -11.83
C PHE A 254 29.41 2.62 -11.40
N ARG A 255 28.38 3.11 -12.09
CA ARG A 255 27.69 4.36 -11.74
C ARG A 255 26.55 4.09 -10.77
N ALA A 256 25.72 3.07 -11.04
CA ALA A 256 24.59 2.72 -10.20
C ALA A 256 25.04 2.36 -8.77
N THR A 257 26.17 1.67 -8.63
CA THR A 257 26.70 1.19 -7.34
C THR A 257 27.55 2.21 -6.58
N ASP A 258 27.90 3.34 -7.20
CA ASP A 258 28.65 4.42 -6.55
C ASP A 258 27.71 5.27 -5.69
N ILE A 259 27.55 4.92 -4.41
CA ILE A 259 26.63 5.59 -3.49
C ILE A 259 27.42 6.51 -2.56
N PRO A 260 27.48 7.83 -2.82
CA PRO A 260 28.35 8.73 -2.09
C PRO A 260 27.83 9.10 -0.69
N ALA A 261 26.50 9.09 -0.49
CA ALA A 261 25.84 9.49 0.75
C ALA A 261 24.42 8.90 0.84
N ALA A 262 23.77 9.05 2.00
CA ALA A 262 22.40 8.57 2.27
C ALA A 262 21.29 9.44 1.64
N GLY A 263 21.65 10.48 0.89
CA GLY A 263 20.69 11.44 0.34
C GLY A 263 20.03 12.36 1.38
N PRO A 264 19.07 13.19 0.95
CA PRO A 264 18.27 14.03 1.83
C PRO A 264 17.39 13.25 2.80
N GLU A 265 17.05 13.88 3.93
CA GLU A 265 16.13 13.33 4.95
C GLU A 265 14.75 13.00 4.34
N ILE A 266 14.36 11.73 4.42
CA ILE A 266 13.16 11.23 3.76
C ILE A 266 11.89 11.69 4.47
N LEU A 267 11.85 11.69 5.81
CA LEU A 267 10.62 11.99 6.57
C LEU A 267 10.12 13.42 6.29
N THR A 268 11.04 14.37 6.15
CA THR A 268 10.70 15.76 5.86
C THR A 268 10.06 15.94 4.49
N SER A 269 10.43 15.10 3.51
CA SER A 269 9.89 15.18 2.14
C SER A 269 8.42 14.75 2.03
N VAL A 270 8.01 13.84 2.92
CA VAL A 270 6.65 13.29 3.00
C VAL A 270 5.87 13.93 4.15
N ALA A 271 6.39 14.99 4.75
CA ALA A 271 5.68 15.72 5.78
C ALA A 271 4.56 16.57 5.17
N VAL A 272 3.37 16.50 5.76
CA VAL A 272 2.22 17.33 5.44
C VAL A 272 2.39 18.70 6.10
N PRO A 273 2.54 19.79 5.34
CA PRO A 273 2.71 21.11 5.93
C PRO A 273 1.39 21.62 6.51
N LEU A 274 1.50 22.40 7.59
CA LEU A 274 0.39 23.14 8.19
C LEU A 274 0.42 24.60 7.73
N GLU A 275 -0.62 25.04 7.03
CA GLU A 275 -0.91 26.44 6.75
C GLU A 275 -1.61 27.06 7.97
N GLY A 276 -0.89 27.94 8.66
CA GLY A 276 -1.33 28.55 9.92
C GLY A 276 -0.49 28.08 11.09
N ARG A 277 -1.05 28.16 12.30
CA ARG A 277 -0.40 27.68 13.53
C ARG A 277 -1.43 27.02 14.41
N LEU A 278 -1.02 25.95 15.09
CA LEU A 278 -1.86 25.38 16.12
C LEU A 278 -2.14 26.41 17.22
N PRO A 279 -3.36 26.45 17.76
CA PRO A 279 -3.73 27.44 18.76
C PRO A 279 -3.02 27.13 20.09
N ALA A 280 -2.55 28.16 20.79
CA ALA A 280 -1.78 28.01 22.04
C ALA A 280 -2.57 27.30 23.16
N ASP A 281 -3.90 27.30 23.09
CA ASP A 281 -4.81 26.66 24.04
C ASP A 281 -5.25 25.25 23.61
N LEU A 282 -4.59 24.62 22.61
CA LEU A 282 -4.95 23.31 22.04
C LEU A 282 -5.18 22.21 23.10
N ALA A 283 -4.37 22.19 24.17
CA ALA A 283 -4.50 21.23 25.26
C ALA A 283 -5.86 21.33 25.99
N GLN A 284 -6.45 22.52 26.04
CA GLN A 284 -7.72 22.80 26.72
C GLN A 284 -8.93 22.66 25.78
N ARG A 285 -8.70 22.65 24.46
CA ARG A 285 -9.77 22.53 23.47
C ARG A 285 -10.39 21.14 23.49
N ARG A 286 -11.71 21.11 23.28
CA ARG A 286 -12.50 19.88 23.08
C ARG A 286 -12.58 19.44 21.62
N GLN A 287 -12.29 20.35 20.70
CA GLN A 287 -12.30 20.06 19.27
C GLN A 287 -11.29 20.94 18.53
N MET A 288 -10.86 20.47 17.36
CA MET A 288 -10.05 21.21 16.41
C MET A 288 -10.57 20.94 15.00
N GLN A 289 -10.43 21.92 14.12
CA GLN A 289 -10.82 21.81 12.72
C GLN A 289 -9.63 22.02 11.80
N TYR A 290 -9.50 21.13 10.83
CA TYR A 290 -8.50 21.21 9.77
C TYR A 290 -9.19 21.21 8.42
N ARG A 291 -8.85 22.17 7.56
CA ARG A 291 -9.22 22.10 6.15
C ARG A 291 -8.16 21.29 5.41
N LEU A 292 -8.59 20.22 4.74
CA LEU A 292 -7.73 19.36 3.94
C LEU A 292 -7.66 19.92 2.53
N LEU A 293 -6.45 20.20 2.07
CA LEU A 293 -6.18 20.78 0.75
C LEU A 293 -5.34 19.77 -0.05
N LEU A 294 -5.90 19.25 -1.13
CA LEU A 294 -5.19 18.38 -2.07
C LEU A 294 -4.57 19.21 -3.19
N ALA A 295 -3.42 18.78 -3.69
CA ALA A 295 -2.86 19.33 -4.93
C ALA A 295 -3.81 19.06 -6.11
N GLU A 296 -3.87 19.99 -7.07
CA GLU A 296 -4.80 19.93 -8.23
C GLU A 296 -4.68 18.64 -9.06
N GLU A 297 -3.51 18.01 -9.01
CA GLU A 297 -3.19 16.80 -9.78
C GLU A 297 -3.67 15.50 -9.13
N VAL A 298 -4.18 15.57 -7.89
CA VAL A 298 -4.62 14.41 -7.12
C VAL A 298 -6.10 14.18 -7.33
N GLU A 299 -6.44 13.08 -8.01
CA GLU A 299 -7.81 12.60 -8.17
C GLU A 299 -8.15 11.65 -7.00
N LEU A 300 -8.55 12.24 -5.87
CA LEU A 300 -8.95 11.49 -4.67
C LEU A 300 -10.18 12.12 -4.01
N ASP A 301 -11.18 11.29 -3.71
CA ASP A 301 -12.33 11.64 -2.90
C ASP A 301 -12.03 11.37 -1.43
N LEU A 302 -11.81 12.44 -0.66
CA LEU A 302 -11.51 12.37 0.77
C LEU A 302 -12.57 11.59 1.58
N GLY A 303 -13.84 11.59 1.16
CA GLY A 303 -14.92 10.92 1.88
C GLY A 303 -15.09 9.44 1.53
N GLN A 304 -14.63 9.03 0.35
CA GLN A 304 -14.79 7.64 -0.14
C GLN A 304 -13.48 6.84 -0.09
N ASP A 305 -12.36 7.48 -0.39
CA ASP A 305 -11.06 6.82 -0.51
C ASP A 305 -10.31 6.76 0.82
N LEU A 306 -10.71 7.58 1.80
CA LEU A 306 -10.11 7.66 3.14
C LEU A 306 -11.12 7.39 4.25
N ASP A 307 -10.62 6.86 5.36
CA ASP A 307 -11.37 6.60 6.58
C ASP A 307 -11.36 7.86 7.48
N LEU A 308 -11.92 8.95 6.97
CA LEU A 308 -11.97 10.26 7.65
C LEU A 308 -13.21 10.44 8.55
N ILE A 309 -14.22 9.58 8.41
CA ILE A 309 -15.52 9.71 9.08
C ILE A 309 -15.64 8.64 10.17
N GLY A 310 -16.21 9.00 11.33
CA GLY A 310 -16.48 8.08 12.42
C GLY A 310 -15.47 8.15 13.57
N GLY A 311 -15.86 7.57 14.71
CA GLY A 311 -15.14 7.72 15.97
C GLY A 311 -15.14 9.18 16.39
N ARG A 312 -13.94 9.75 16.53
CA ARG A 312 -13.72 11.15 16.92
C ARG A 312 -13.70 12.15 15.75
N GLN A 313 -13.86 11.69 14.50
CA GLN A 313 -13.72 12.52 13.30
C GLN A 313 -15.04 12.68 12.54
N GLN A 314 -15.25 13.87 11.98
CA GLN A 314 -16.36 14.20 11.08
C GLN A 314 -15.83 15.04 9.91
N LEU A 315 -16.26 14.72 8.69
CA LEU A 315 -15.85 15.45 7.49
C LEU A 315 -17.06 16.14 6.86
N THR A 316 -16.92 17.42 6.52
CA THR A 316 -17.93 18.18 5.76
C THR A 316 -17.21 19.19 4.87
N ASP A 317 -17.40 19.12 3.56
CA ASP A 317 -16.78 20.05 2.58
C ASP A 317 -15.26 20.26 2.80
N ASN A 318 -14.53 19.14 2.93
CA ASN A 318 -13.09 19.07 3.23
C ASN A 318 -12.67 19.70 4.56
N LEU A 319 -13.62 20.09 5.41
CA LEU A 319 -13.38 20.51 6.79
C LEU A 319 -13.51 19.30 7.70
N LEU A 320 -12.38 18.83 8.20
CA LEU A 320 -12.30 17.75 9.16
C LEU A 320 -12.39 18.32 10.58
N THR A 321 -13.41 17.91 11.32
CA THR A 321 -13.56 18.21 12.74
C THR A 321 -13.13 17.01 13.55
N ILE A 322 -12.17 17.22 14.46
CA ILE A 322 -11.68 16.21 15.39
C ILE A 322 -12.13 16.60 16.79
N GLN A 323 -12.79 15.67 17.48
CA GLN A 323 -13.21 15.83 18.86
C GLN A 323 -12.23 15.13 19.80
N ARG A 324 -12.03 15.71 20.98
CA ARG A 324 -11.23 15.09 22.04
C ARG A 324 -12.10 14.05 22.75
N GLU A 325 -11.59 12.84 22.85
CA GLU A 325 -12.27 11.76 23.54
C GLU A 325 -12.22 11.98 25.06
N GLN A 326 -13.29 11.60 25.75
CA GLN A 326 -13.34 11.65 27.20
C GLN A 326 -12.83 10.31 27.76
N TRP A 327 -11.83 10.36 28.63
CA TRP A 327 -11.20 9.18 29.22
C TRP A 327 -11.08 9.30 30.75
N PRO A 328 -11.27 8.21 31.51
CA PRO A 328 -11.80 6.92 31.05
C PRO A 328 -13.29 7.03 30.68
N PRO A 329 -13.79 6.18 29.77
CA PRO A 329 -15.23 6.10 29.54
C PRO A 329 -15.98 5.61 30.78
N PRO A 330 -17.26 5.98 30.97
CA PRO A 330 -18.04 5.52 32.10
C PRO A 330 -18.17 3.98 32.12
N PRO A 331 -18.03 3.30 33.27
CA PRO A 331 -18.04 1.83 33.34
C PRO A 331 -19.28 1.15 32.77
N GLU A 332 -20.43 1.82 32.86
CA GLU A 332 -21.71 1.38 32.28
C GLU A 332 -21.67 1.26 30.75
N THR A 333 -20.63 1.77 30.09
CA THR A 333 -20.47 1.65 28.64
C THR A 333 -19.83 0.33 28.22
N TYR A 334 -19.30 -0.51 29.11
CA TYR A 334 -18.70 -1.80 28.71
C TYR A 334 -19.73 -2.93 28.62
N PRO A 335 -19.55 -3.93 27.72
CA PRO A 335 -18.48 -4.14 26.73
C PRO A 335 -18.75 -3.45 25.37
N CYS A 336 -17.79 -3.52 24.43
CA CYS A 336 -18.00 -3.01 23.07
C CYS A 336 -19.18 -3.71 22.37
N ALA A 337 -20.13 -2.93 21.85
CA ALA A 337 -21.29 -3.44 21.12
C ALA A 337 -21.31 -2.90 19.67
N PRO A 338 -21.75 -3.70 18.68
CA PRO A 338 -22.07 -3.19 17.36
C PRO A 338 -23.11 -2.07 17.44
N ALA A 339 -23.03 -1.07 16.56
CA ALA A 339 -24.08 -0.07 16.45
C ALA A 339 -25.40 -0.76 16.02
N ALA A 340 -26.51 -0.35 16.64
CA ALA A 340 -27.83 -0.80 16.21
C ALA A 340 -28.08 -0.36 14.75
N PRO A 341 -28.65 -1.22 13.89
CA PRO A 341 -29.09 -0.80 12.56
C PRO A 341 -30.06 0.38 12.69
N TRP A 342 -29.80 1.48 11.98
CA TRP A 342 -30.74 2.60 11.95
C TRP A 342 -32.03 2.17 11.22
N GLU A 343 -33.14 2.08 11.94
CA GLU A 343 -34.48 1.81 11.37
C GLU A 343 -34.95 3.02 10.54
N GLY A 344 -34.51 3.11 9.29
CA GLY A 344 -34.89 4.23 8.41
C GLY A 344 -34.34 4.24 6.98
N SER A 345 -33.28 3.50 6.64
CA SER A 345 -32.76 3.44 5.26
C SER A 345 -32.96 2.06 4.64
N GLY A 346 -33.81 1.99 3.61
CA GLY A 346 -33.69 0.98 2.56
C GLY A 346 -32.48 1.25 1.65
N GLY A 347 -31.32 1.57 2.24
CA GLY A 347 -30.11 2.02 1.56
C GLY A 347 -28.86 1.62 2.34
N GLU A 348 -27.79 1.38 1.59
CA GLU A 348 -26.49 0.80 1.98
C GLU A 348 -25.94 1.25 3.34
N ALA A 349 -25.41 0.30 4.11
CA ALA A 349 -24.71 0.58 5.36
C ALA A 349 -23.51 1.51 5.09
N GLN A 350 -23.41 2.62 5.82
CA GLN A 350 -22.23 3.50 5.72
C GLN A 350 -20.98 2.71 6.16
N PRO A 351 -19.90 2.66 5.36
CA PRO A 351 -18.73 1.79 5.59
C PRO A 351 -18.04 1.97 6.95
N HIS A 352 -18.24 3.11 7.61
CA HIS A 352 -17.52 3.57 8.79
C HIS A 352 -18.32 3.46 10.11
N GLN A 353 -19.52 2.87 10.10
CA GLN A 353 -20.24 2.52 11.32
C GLN A 353 -19.80 1.17 11.88
N ARG A 354 -19.56 1.10 13.21
CA ARG A 354 -19.27 -0.14 13.94
C ARG A 354 -20.34 -1.18 13.67
N ASN A 355 -20.02 -2.22 12.92
CA ASN A 355 -20.89 -3.37 12.74
C ASN A 355 -20.26 -4.65 13.34
N ALA A 356 -21.05 -5.72 13.42
CA ALA A 356 -20.58 -6.98 14.01
C ALA A 356 -19.36 -7.56 13.28
N GLN A 357 -19.23 -7.32 11.96
CA GLN A 357 -18.10 -7.80 11.17
C GLN A 357 -16.81 -7.03 11.50
N GLN A 358 -16.88 -5.71 11.66
CA GLN A 358 -15.73 -4.89 12.07
C GLN A 358 -15.24 -5.25 13.46
N ILE A 359 -16.14 -5.45 14.43
CA ILE A 359 -15.76 -5.89 15.78
C ILE A 359 -15.13 -7.28 15.75
N LYS A 360 -15.69 -8.21 14.96
CA LYS A 360 -15.11 -9.55 14.78
C LYS A 360 -13.71 -9.48 14.16
N ALA A 361 -13.52 -8.66 13.13
CA ALA A 361 -12.21 -8.45 12.51
C ALA A 361 -11.21 -7.83 13.49
N ALA A 362 -11.64 -6.84 14.27
CA ALA A 362 -10.83 -6.17 15.28
C ALA A 362 -10.50 -7.05 16.51
N LEU A 363 -11.06 -8.25 16.61
CA LEU A 363 -10.71 -9.28 17.61
C LEU A 363 -9.88 -10.42 17.01
N ALA A 364 -9.84 -10.56 15.69
CA ALA A 364 -9.19 -11.67 15.02
C ALA A 364 -7.67 -11.49 15.00
N ALA A 365 -6.97 -12.61 15.13
CA ALA A 365 -5.55 -12.68 14.80
C ALA A 365 -5.35 -12.53 13.29
N THR A 366 -4.25 -11.92 12.89
CA THR A 366 -3.79 -11.80 11.50
C THR A 366 -2.34 -12.26 11.41
N PRO A 367 -1.76 -12.41 10.19
CA PRO A 367 -0.35 -12.75 10.06
C PRO A 367 0.61 -11.79 10.78
N HIS A 368 0.23 -10.52 10.92
CA HIS A 368 1.04 -9.46 11.55
C HIS A 368 0.62 -9.15 13.00
N VAL A 369 -0.62 -9.47 13.36
CA VAL A 369 -1.18 -9.29 14.70
C VAL A 369 -1.54 -10.66 15.27
N GLN A 370 -0.54 -11.41 15.70
CA GLN A 370 -0.68 -12.80 16.19
C GLN A 370 -1.26 -12.89 17.61
N SER A 371 -2.44 -12.31 17.83
CA SER A 371 -3.10 -12.29 19.14
C SER A 371 -3.53 -13.68 19.66
N ASP A 372 -3.50 -14.71 18.82
CA ASP A 372 -3.76 -16.10 19.16
C ASP A 372 -2.51 -16.87 19.63
N ASP A 373 -1.33 -16.23 19.57
CA ASP A 373 -0.09 -16.83 20.03
C ASP A 373 -0.08 -17.03 21.56
N PRO A 374 0.28 -18.23 22.07
CA PRO A 374 0.24 -18.52 23.50
C PRO A 374 1.14 -17.63 24.36
N GLU A 375 2.30 -17.17 23.86
CA GLU A 375 3.22 -16.31 24.60
C GLU A 375 2.65 -14.90 24.75
N LEU A 376 2.17 -14.32 23.64
CA LEU A 376 1.50 -13.02 23.63
C LEU A 376 0.26 -13.02 24.51
N ALA A 377 -0.58 -14.05 24.41
CA ALA A 377 -1.79 -14.17 25.22
C ALA A 377 -1.46 -14.30 26.72
N ALA A 378 -0.50 -15.14 27.09
CA ALA A 378 -0.07 -15.28 28.47
C ALA A 378 0.51 -13.97 29.02
N LEU A 379 1.30 -13.25 28.22
CA LEU A 379 1.83 -11.94 28.60
C LEU A 379 0.72 -10.90 28.80
N ALA A 380 -0.21 -10.79 27.86
CA ALA A 380 -1.32 -9.85 27.92
C ALA A 380 -2.15 -10.06 29.21
N HIS A 381 -2.50 -11.32 29.52
CA HIS A 381 -3.20 -11.67 30.76
C HIS A 381 -2.41 -11.31 32.03
N ARG A 382 -1.08 -11.45 32.02
CA ARG A 382 -0.23 -11.02 33.16
C ARG A 382 -0.25 -9.51 33.34
N ILE A 383 -0.14 -8.73 32.26
CA ILE A 383 -0.14 -7.26 32.31
C ILE A 383 -1.45 -6.75 32.91
N VAL A 384 -2.58 -7.37 32.53
CA VAL A 384 -3.91 -6.94 32.96
C VAL A 384 -4.44 -7.63 34.23
N ALA A 385 -3.65 -8.47 34.90
CA ALA A 385 -4.11 -9.34 36.00
C ALA A 385 -4.80 -8.59 37.17
N GLN A 386 -4.44 -7.33 37.41
CA GLN A 386 -5.04 -6.49 38.46
C GLN A 386 -6.00 -5.43 37.91
N ALA A 387 -6.37 -5.52 36.63
CA ALA A 387 -7.24 -4.54 35.99
C ALA A 387 -8.69 -4.67 36.46
N GLN A 388 -9.31 -3.55 36.84
CA GLN A 388 -10.69 -3.54 37.34
C GLN A 388 -11.72 -3.35 36.21
N THR A 389 -11.34 -2.68 35.13
CA THR A 389 -12.23 -2.36 34.01
C THR A 389 -11.49 -2.53 32.67
N PRO A 390 -12.21 -2.67 31.54
CA PRO A 390 -11.60 -2.64 30.21
C PRO A 390 -10.75 -1.40 29.93
N ALA A 391 -11.11 -0.20 30.42
CA ALA A 391 -10.21 0.96 30.29
C ALA A 391 -8.93 0.81 31.10
N ASP A 392 -8.98 0.20 32.29
CA ASP A 392 -7.78 -0.10 33.08
C ASP A 392 -6.89 -1.13 32.37
N GLN A 393 -7.49 -2.12 31.68
CA GLN A 393 -6.75 -3.05 30.82
C GLN A 393 -6.02 -2.31 29.69
N VAL A 394 -6.73 -1.44 28.95
CA VAL A 394 -6.14 -0.61 27.89
C VAL A 394 -5.00 0.25 28.41
N ALA A 395 -5.20 0.94 29.54
CA ALA A 395 -4.18 1.81 30.13
C ALA A 395 -2.93 1.03 30.56
N LYS A 396 -3.10 -0.15 31.17
CA LYS A 396 -1.96 -1.00 31.57
C LYS A 396 -1.21 -1.56 30.39
N LEU A 397 -1.91 -2.01 29.35
CA LEU A 397 -1.29 -2.48 28.12
C LEU A 397 -0.53 -1.35 27.42
N ALA A 398 -1.14 -0.17 27.29
CA ALA A 398 -0.52 0.98 26.64
C ALA A 398 0.76 1.43 27.37
N ALA A 399 0.68 1.56 28.69
CA ALA A 399 1.83 1.92 29.52
C ALA A 399 2.92 0.84 29.54
N TRP A 400 2.56 -0.44 29.39
CA TRP A 400 3.52 -1.52 29.27
C TRP A 400 4.25 -1.46 27.92
N VAL A 401 3.53 -1.35 26.80
CA VAL A 401 4.15 -1.27 25.47
C VAL A 401 5.09 -0.08 25.37
N HIS A 402 4.64 1.12 25.78
CA HIS A 402 5.47 2.33 25.75
C HIS A 402 6.78 2.19 26.54
N ARG A 403 6.73 1.54 27.71
CA ARG A 403 7.91 1.40 28.58
C ARG A 403 8.89 0.33 28.10
N GLU A 404 8.38 -0.75 27.53
CA GLU A 404 9.20 -1.92 27.18
C GLU A 404 9.78 -1.83 25.78
N MET A 405 9.26 -0.93 24.94
CA MET A 405 9.73 -0.70 23.58
C MET A 405 10.76 0.44 23.51
N GLU A 406 11.87 0.20 22.82
CA GLU A 406 12.81 1.23 22.39
C GLU A 406 12.39 1.77 21.01
N GLN A 407 12.30 3.08 20.88
CA GLN A 407 11.92 3.73 19.63
C GLN A 407 13.11 3.83 18.67
N ARG A 408 13.05 3.09 17.56
CA ARG A 408 14.01 3.20 16.44
C ARG A 408 13.30 2.97 15.11
N PRO A 409 13.76 3.60 14.02
CA PRO A 409 13.26 3.29 12.68
C PRO A 409 13.48 1.82 12.34
N VAL A 410 12.41 1.13 11.95
CA VAL A 410 12.47 -0.27 11.49
C VAL A 410 11.90 -0.36 10.10
N MET A 411 12.73 -0.81 9.15
CA MET A 411 12.30 -1.07 7.78
C MET A 411 11.97 -2.55 7.66
N GLY A 412 10.68 -2.86 7.63
CA GLY A 412 10.16 -4.22 7.55
C GLY A 412 8.64 -4.24 7.63
N ILE A 413 8.07 -5.42 7.49
CA ILE A 413 6.65 -5.63 7.75
C ILE A 413 6.54 -6.03 9.23
N PRO A 414 5.76 -5.29 10.04
CA PRO A 414 5.70 -5.54 11.47
C PRO A 414 5.10 -6.91 11.77
N ASP A 415 5.62 -7.55 12.82
CA ASP A 415 5.23 -8.88 13.28
C ASP A 415 5.18 -8.87 14.81
N ALA A 416 4.00 -9.01 15.41
CA ALA A 416 3.82 -8.77 16.84
C ALA A 416 4.73 -9.63 17.73
N LEU A 417 5.01 -10.87 17.34
CA LEU A 417 5.89 -11.75 18.09
C LEU A 417 7.36 -11.32 17.97
N SER A 418 7.84 -11.04 16.76
CA SER A 418 9.20 -10.56 16.52
C SER A 418 9.44 -9.21 17.22
N VAL A 419 8.43 -8.34 17.26
CA VAL A 419 8.47 -7.07 18.00
C VAL A 419 8.57 -7.29 19.51
N LEU A 420 7.80 -8.23 20.07
CA LEU A 420 7.91 -8.58 21.49
C LEU A 420 9.33 -9.07 21.86
N GLU A 421 9.99 -9.77 20.94
CA GLU A 421 11.34 -10.30 21.14
C GLU A 421 12.42 -9.23 21.02
N SER A 422 12.37 -8.43 19.95
CA SER A 422 13.36 -7.37 19.70
C SER A 422 13.21 -6.22 20.68
N ARG A 423 11.97 -5.89 21.06
CA ARG A 423 11.58 -4.71 21.82
C ARG A 423 12.08 -3.39 21.21
N VAL A 424 12.25 -3.38 19.90
CA VAL A 424 12.74 -2.23 19.14
C VAL A 424 11.78 -2.02 17.98
N GLY A 425 11.38 -0.78 17.75
CA GLY A 425 10.41 -0.48 16.70
C GLY A 425 9.99 0.98 16.65
N ASP A 426 9.39 1.37 15.53
CA ASP A 426 8.74 2.67 15.38
C ASP A 426 7.23 2.57 15.68
N CYS A 427 6.46 3.55 15.20
CA CYS A 427 5.02 3.60 15.39
C CYS A 427 4.29 2.35 14.89
N ASN A 428 4.78 1.68 13.85
CA ASN A 428 4.16 0.48 13.29
C ASN A 428 4.30 -0.70 14.23
N GLU A 429 5.51 -0.95 14.74
CA GLU A 429 5.77 -2.01 15.71
C GLU A 429 5.01 -1.79 17.02
N HIS A 430 4.99 -0.55 17.51
CA HIS A 430 4.23 -0.18 18.72
C HIS A 430 2.73 -0.45 18.55
N ALA A 431 2.15 -0.03 17.42
CA ALA A 431 0.74 -0.24 17.14
C ALA A 431 0.40 -1.73 16.95
N THR A 432 1.31 -2.48 16.33
CA THR A 432 1.15 -3.91 16.06
C THR A 432 1.19 -4.75 17.33
N LEU A 433 2.19 -4.51 18.20
CA LEU A 433 2.32 -5.20 19.47
C LEU A 433 1.14 -4.88 20.41
N PHE A 434 0.75 -3.60 20.51
CA PHE A 434 -0.41 -3.23 21.31
C PHE A 434 -1.69 -3.90 20.79
N ALA A 435 -1.93 -3.91 19.47
CA ALA A 435 -3.09 -4.58 18.90
C ALA A 435 -3.12 -6.06 19.25
N ALA A 436 -1.99 -6.76 19.17
CA ALA A 436 -1.91 -8.18 19.49
C ALA A 436 -2.25 -8.46 20.96
N LEU A 437 -1.65 -7.69 21.88
CA LEU A 437 -1.89 -7.84 23.32
C LEU A 437 -3.34 -7.49 23.70
N ALA A 438 -3.90 -6.42 23.13
CA ALA A 438 -5.27 -6.00 23.40
C ALA A 438 -6.30 -7.01 22.87
N ARG A 439 -6.12 -7.49 21.64
CA ARG A 439 -6.97 -8.54 21.05
C ARG A 439 -6.91 -9.84 21.85
N ALA A 440 -5.74 -10.21 22.37
CA ALA A 440 -5.56 -11.43 23.16
C ALA A 440 -6.35 -11.45 24.47
N VAL A 441 -6.68 -10.27 25.04
CA VAL A 441 -7.55 -10.15 26.23
C VAL A 441 -8.99 -9.78 25.89
N GLY A 442 -9.38 -9.87 24.61
CA GLY A 442 -10.75 -9.66 24.15
C GLY A 442 -11.16 -8.20 23.96
N LEU A 443 -10.20 -7.28 23.81
CA LEU A 443 -10.48 -5.87 23.49
C LEU A 443 -10.45 -5.67 21.97
N PRO A 444 -11.59 -5.36 21.31
CA PRO A 444 -11.61 -5.11 19.87
C PRO A 444 -10.72 -3.91 19.55
N THR A 445 -9.67 -4.14 18.77
CA THR A 445 -8.61 -3.16 18.49
C THR A 445 -8.27 -3.16 17.01
N ARG A 446 -8.30 -1.98 16.39
CA ARG A 446 -7.83 -1.76 15.02
C ARG A 446 -6.61 -0.87 15.01
N ILE A 447 -5.74 -1.05 14.02
CA ILE A 447 -4.64 -0.12 13.77
C ILE A 447 -5.20 1.02 12.91
N ALA A 448 -4.87 2.23 13.30
CA ALA A 448 -5.18 3.47 12.60
C ALA A 448 -3.87 4.06 12.11
N ALA A 449 -3.87 4.57 10.88
CA ALA A 449 -2.73 5.28 10.33
C ALA A 449 -3.18 6.62 9.74
N GLY A 450 -2.32 7.62 9.83
CA GLY A 450 -2.63 8.96 9.38
C GLY A 450 -1.54 9.95 9.74
N LEU A 451 -1.92 11.07 10.36
CA LEU A 451 -1.02 12.17 10.63
C LEU A 451 -0.92 12.51 12.11
N VAL A 452 0.28 12.84 12.58
CA VAL A 452 0.52 13.47 13.88
C VAL A 452 1.39 14.70 13.72
N TYR A 453 1.06 15.76 14.47
CA TYR A 453 1.86 16.98 14.50
C TYR A 453 3.11 16.80 15.37
N LEU A 454 4.28 17.00 14.77
CA LEU A 454 5.59 17.03 15.42
C LEU A 454 6.44 18.10 14.72
N ASP A 455 7.25 18.86 15.45
CA ASP A 455 8.22 19.82 14.88
C ASP A 455 7.68 20.71 13.74
N ASP A 456 6.52 21.33 13.97
CA ASP A 456 5.84 22.25 13.05
C ASP A 456 5.28 21.65 11.75
N ARG A 457 5.22 20.31 11.65
CA ARG A 457 4.66 19.60 10.51
C ARG A 457 3.82 18.41 10.95
N PHE A 458 3.04 17.86 10.02
CA PHE A 458 2.33 16.61 10.23
C PHE A 458 3.08 15.47 9.54
N TYR A 459 3.38 14.41 10.28
CA TYR A 459 4.08 13.24 9.79
C TYR A 459 3.17 12.03 9.77
N TYR A 460 3.49 11.07 8.90
CA TYR A 460 2.91 9.73 8.99
C TYR A 460 3.05 9.20 10.42
N HIS A 461 1.98 8.62 10.94
CA HIS A 461 2.01 7.92 12.22
C HIS A 461 1.01 6.78 12.23
N ALA A 462 1.35 5.71 12.94
CA ALA A 462 0.46 4.59 13.23
C ALA A 462 0.17 4.51 14.74
N TRP A 463 -1.08 4.28 15.09
CA TRP A 463 -1.55 4.11 16.47
C TRP A 463 -2.74 3.13 16.50
N ASN A 464 -3.38 2.95 17.65
CA ASN A 464 -4.50 2.05 17.79
C ASN A 464 -5.80 2.77 18.09
N GLU A 465 -6.91 2.21 17.64
CA GLU A 465 -8.23 2.54 18.15
C GLU A 465 -8.83 1.31 18.83
N VAL A 466 -9.21 1.45 20.10
CA VAL A 466 -9.83 0.38 20.90
C VAL A 466 -11.30 0.66 21.08
N CYS A 467 -12.14 -0.33 20.80
CA CYS A 467 -13.57 -0.20 21.02
C CYS A 467 -13.91 -0.46 22.49
N LEU A 468 -14.51 0.55 23.13
CA LEU A 468 -15.06 0.46 24.46
C LEU A 468 -16.50 0.99 24.42
N GLY A 469 -17.46 0.10 24.69
CA GLY A 469 -18.87 0.40 24.53
C GLY A 469 -19.27 0.76 23.11
N GLU A 470 -19.87 1.92 22.96
CA GLU A 470 -20.30 2.43 21.68
C GLU A 470 -19.28 3.42 21.08
N LYS A 471 -18.00 3.35 21.44
CA LYS A 471 -17.00 4.29 20.93
C LYS A 471 -15.66 3.61 20.68
N TRP A 472 -14.97 4.08 19.65
CA TRP A 472 -13.54 3.82 19.45
C TRP A 472 -12.78 4.91 20.21
N TYR A 473 -11.70 4.53 20.89
CA TYR A 473 -10.80 5.42 21.62
C TYR A 473 -9.39 5.30 21.05
N SER A 474 -8.76 6.43 20.75
CA SER A 474 -7.42 6.48 20.19
C SER A 474 -6.37 6.26 21.29
N VAL A 475 -5.49 5.29 21.09
CA VAL A 475 -4.39 4.92 22.00
C VAL A 475 -3.10 5.00 21.20
N ASP A 476 -2.17 5.86 21.63
CA ASP A 476 -0.85 5.99 21.02
C ASP A 476 0.23 5.58 22.03
N THR A 477 0.76 4.37 21.86
CA THR A 477 1.81 3.83 22.71
C THR A 477 3.20 4.37 22.37
N THR A 478 3.38 4.95 21.18
CA THR A 478 4.64 5.59 20.78
C THR A 478 4.79 6.92 21.53
N LEU A 479 3.76 7.76 21.50
CA LEU A 479 3.77 9.06 22.16
C LEU A 479 3.26 9.04 23.61
N ASN A 480 2.87 7.85 24.11
CA ASN A 480 2.29 7.65 25.43
C ASN A 480 1.02 8.50 25.67
N GLU A 481 0.16 8.58 24.65
CA GLU A 481 -1.08 9.35 24.72
C GLU A 481 -2.31 8.44 24.81
N LEU A 482 -3.08 8.62 25.89
CA LEU A 482 -4.34 7.94 26.12
C LEU A 482 -5.36 8.90 26.78
N PRO A 483 -6.35 9.39 26.04
CA PRO A 483 -6.55 9.23 24.61
C PRO A 483 -5.59 10.13 23.83
N ALA A 484 -5.37 9.80 22.55
CA ALA A 484 -4.55 10.62 21.66
C ALA A 484 -5.08 12.07 21.51
N GLY A 485 -4.19 13.03 21.29
CA GLY A 485 -4.48 14.46 21.19
C GLY A 485 -5.32 14.87 19.96
N LEU A 486 -5.60 16.18 19.84
CA LEU A 486 -6.32 16.76 18.68
C LEU A 486 -5.45 16.90 17.41
N THR A 487 -4.21 16.42 17.49
CA THR A 487 -3.21 16.41 16.42
C THR A 487 -3.13 15.06 15.72
N HIS A 488 -3.84 14.04 16.21
CA HIS A 488 -3.93 12.73 15.56
C HIS A 488 -5.08 12.74 14.56
N ILE A 489 -4.74 12.73 13.27
CA ILE A 489 -5.66 12.74 12.14
C ILE A 489 -5.63 11.37 11.48
N ARG A 490 -6.63 10.53 11.75
CA ARG A 490 -6.80 9.23 11.12
C ARG A 490 -7.13 9.40 9.64
N LEU A 491 -6.40 8.72 8.76
CA LEU A 491 -6.64 8.71 7.32
C LEU A 491 -7.11 7.33 6.83
N VAL A 492 -6.63 6.24 7.43
CA VAL A 492 -7.07 4.87 7.15
C VAL A 492 -7.13 4.04 8.44
N THR A 493 -7.89 2.95 8.41
CA THR A 493 -7.79 1.87 9.39
C THR A 493 -7.59 0.55 8.67
N GLY A 494 -6.78 -0.33 9.25
CA GLY A 494 -6.33 -1.55 8.60
C GLY A 494 -4.89 -1.88 8.97
N GLU A 495 -4.29 -2.78 8.22
CA GLU A 495 -2.91 -3.24 8.45
C GLU A 495 -2.05 -2.80 7.24
N THR A 496 -1.20 -3.68 6.72
CA THR A 496 -0.14 -3.33 5.75
C THR A 496 -0.66 -2.71 4.44
N ALA A 497 -1.73 -3.27 3.85
CA ALA A 497 -2.21 -2.85 2.53
C ALA A 497 -2.80 -1.43 2.51
N GLU A 498 -3.50 -1.05 3.58
CA GLU A 498 -4.07 0.29 3.73
C GLU A 498 -3.00 1.35 4.00
N MET A 499 -1.93 0.99 4.72
CA MET A 499 -0.82 1.89 5.02
C MET A 499 0.02 2.25 3.78
N VAL A 500 0.23 1.31 2.85
CA VAL A 500 0.93 1.58 1.58
C VAL A 500 0.20 2.65 0.75
N ARG A 501 -1.14 2.71 0.84
CA ARG A 501 -1.94 3.76 0.17
C ARG A 501 -1.71 5.14 0.76
N LEU A 502 -1.22 5.26 1.99
CA LEU A 502 -0.96 6.56 2.62
C LEU A 502 0.33 7.21 2.16
N GLY A 503 1.41 6.44 1.95
CA GLY A 503 2.69 6.99 1.47
C GLY A 503 2.52 7.83 0.20
N ALA A 504 1.45 7.53 -0.53
CA ALA A 504 1.03 8.24 -1.70
C ALA A 504 0.53 9.68 -1.48
N LEU A 505 -0.16 9.91 -0.37
CA LEU A 505 -0.93 11.12 -0.15
C LEU A 505 -0.13 12.20 0.56
N LEU A 506 0.86 11.81 1.35
CA LEU A 506 1.50 12.67 2.33
C LEU A 506 2.29 13.83 1.70
N GLY A 507 2.87 13.64 0.51
CA GLY A 507 3.57 14.71 -0.22
C GLY A 507 2.67 15.69 -0.98
N LYS A 508 1.34 15.44 -1.02
CA LYS A 508 0.38 16.21 -1.83
C LYS A 508 -0.82 16.74 -1.03
N LEU A 509 -0.96 16.30 0.21
CA LEU A 509 -1.91 16.84 1.17
C LEU A 509 -1.27 18.03 1.90
N ARG A 510 -2.06 19.09 2.10
CA ARG A 510 -1.75 20.20 2.99
C ARG A 510 -2.89 20.37 3.97
N LEU A 511 -2.57 20.77 5.19
CA LEU A 511 -3.56 21.08 6.21
C LEU A 511 -3.60 22.58 6.42
N GLN A 512 -4.79 23.14 6.60
CA GLN A 512 -4.95 24.52 7.02
C GLN A 512 -5.73 24.55 8.34
N THR A 513 -5.24 25.29 9.32
CA THR A 513 -5.99 25.52 10.56
C THR A 513 -7.22 26.38 10.25
N SER A 514 -8.41 25.92 10.63
CA SER A 514 -9.60 26.77 10.61
C SER A 514 -9.66 27.58 11.92
N PRO A 515 -9.91 28.90 11.86
CA PRO A 515 -10.00 29.75 13.05
C PRO A 515 -11.13 29.35 14.01
#